data_AF-A0A818TV46-F1
#
_entry.id   AF-A0A818TV46-F1
#
_cell.length_a   1.000
_cell.length_b   1.000
_cell.length_c   1.000
_cell.angle_alpha   90.00
_cell.angle_beta   90.00
_cell.angle_gamma   90.00
#
_symmetry.space_group_name_H-M   'P 1'
#
loop_
_entity.id
_entity.type
_entity.pdbx_description
1 polymer ?
#
loop_
_entity_poly.entity_id
_entity_poly.type
_entity_poly.pdbx_seq_one_letter_code
_entity_poly.pdbx_strand_id
1 'polypeptide(L)'
;MASDVSLVSRLYLFDNDLKLGEENFADIVNKNILCLLYNEAGKNAFEDDVFRIFNHILVFENDYQANVIKILQKYSAKKYLIPDETMLALENVISIPEWFDQVLKVFESMIYNKQSVSEKILQIIADYFYLSHDKKLRDRLFHLLTMVDDNQDVSDEIFDILELEKASLVISSNLSDANHAIVYLFEKTKEGKRLTINGFKALSKVIDNRSKLNEEILKIILNTSNNEQIITDDLIQKLVKRFKPHKVQKYLLEIFENLVKNNQDIPNELSFKSEIGESVKNTTRHRLAMLTS
;
A
#
# COMPACT_ATOMS: atom_id res chain seq x y z
N MET A 1 -36.12 24.49 -6.90
CA MET A 1 -35.36 25.71 -7.25
C MET A 1 -33.93 25.25 -7.49
N ALA A 2 -33.40 25.44 -8.69
CA ALA A 2 -32.00 25.11 -8.97
C ALA A 2 -31.10 26.04 -8.15
N SER A 3 -30.07 25.51 -7.50
CA SER A 3 -29.09 26.34 -6.79
C SER A 3 -28.29 27.21 -7.77
N ASP A 4 -27.78 28.37 -7.34
CA ASP A 4 -26.93 29.22 -8.19
C ASP A 4 -25.71 28.46 -8.76
N VAL A 5 -25.25 27.43 -8.02
CA VAL A 5 -24.17 26.52 -8.43
C VAL A 5 -24.56 25.68 -9.64
N SER A 6 -25.80 25.17 -9.67
CA SER A 6 -26.36 24.41 -10.80
C SER A 6 -26.36 25.23 -12.08
N LEU A 7 -26.81 26.48 -12.00
CA LEU A 7 -26.92 27.36 -13.16
C LEU A 7 -25.54 27.71 -13.73
N VAL A 8 -24.55 27.95 -12.86
CA VAL A 8 -23.15 28.21 -13.27
C VAL A 8 -22.49 26.97 -13.87
N SER A 9 -22.77 25.77 -13.33
CA SER A 9 -22.19 24.52 -13.85
C SER A 9 -22.59 24.25 -15.31
N ARG A 10 -23.79 24.67 -15.71
CA ARG A 10 -24.28 24.54 -17.11
C ARG A 10 -23.54 25.42 -18.11
N LEU A 11 -22.75 26.39 -17.64
CA LEU A 11 -21.92 27.23 -18.50
C LEU A 11 -20.55 26.59 -18.81
N TYR A 12 -20.25 25.42 -18.22
CA TYR A 12 -19.01 24.71 -18.50
C TYR A 12 -18.96 24.26 -19.96
N LEU A 13 -17.84 24.54 -20.61
CA LEU A 13 -17.62 24.24 -22.02
C LEU A 13 -16.82 22.95 -22.12
N PHE A 14 -17.51 21.85 -22.46
CA PHE A 14 -16.90 20.53 -22.67
C PHE A 14 -16.04 20.47 -23.93
N ASP A 15 -16.37 21.29 -24.93
CA ASP A 15 -15.60 21.43 -26.16
C ASP A 15 -14.82 22.75 -26.11
N ASN A 16 -13.51 22.72 -26.38
CA ASN A 16 -12.60 23.88 -26.38
C ASN A 16 -12.82 24.83 -27.58
N ASP A 17 -14.05 24.94 -28.05
CA ASP A 17 -14.41 25.55 -29.33
C ASP A 17 -14.67 27.06 -29.23
N LEU A 18 -14.75 27.62 -28.02
CA LEU A 18 -14.89 29.06 -27.83
C LEU A 18 -13.54 29.78 -27.91
N LYS A 19 -13.05 29.95 -29.14
CA LYS A 19 -11.84 30.71 -29.45
C LYS A 19 -12.17 31.97 -30.24
N LEU A 20 -11.51 33.08 -29.90
CA LEU A 20 -11.54 34.31 -30.69
C LEU A 20 -10.10 34.78 -30.92
N GLY A 21 -9.60 34.54 -32.13
CA GLY A 21 -8.18 34.74 -32.44
C GLY A 21 -7.30 33.71 -31.71
N GLU A 22 -6.26 34.20 -31.02
CA GLU A 22 -5.36 33.36 -30.19
C GLU A 22 -5.90 33.15 -28.78
N GLU A 23 -6.93 33.89 -28.37
CA GLU A 23 -7.51 33.80 -27.04
C GLU A 23 -8.49 32.63 -26.94
N ASN A 24 -8.23 31.74 -25.97
CA ASN A 24 -9.11 30.63 -25.63
C ASN A 24 -10.06 31.06 -24.50
N PHE A 25 -11.24 31.58 -24.89
CA PHE A 25 -12.27 31.98 -23.93
C PHE A 25 -12.87 30.78 -23.18
N ALA A 26 -12.84 29.58 -23.78
CA ALA A 26 -13.28 28.36 -23.11
C ALA A 26 -12.45 28.09 -21.85
N ASP A 27 -11.13 28.24 -21.95
CA ASP A 27 -10.21 28.07 -20.83
C ASP A 27 -10.46 29.09 -19.70
N ILE A 28 -10.71 30.36 -20.06
CA ILE A 28 -11.02 31.42 -19.08
C ILE A 28 -12.34 31.11 -18.35
N VAL A 29 -13.39 30.72 -19.09
CA VAL A 29 -14.70 30.37 -18.52
C VAL A 29 -14.58 29.16 -17.61
N ASN A 30 -13.98 28.07 -18.08
CA ASN A 30 -13.83 26.83 -17.31
C ASN A 30 -13.01 27.06 -16.02
N LYS A 31 -11.92 27.83 -16.08
CA LYS A 31 -11.15 28.23 -14.88
C LYS A 31 -12.00 29.00 -13.87
N ASN A 32 -12.81 29.96 -14.33
CA ASN A 32 -13.70 30.72 -13.45
C ASN A 32 -14.76 29.82 -12.80
N ILE A 33 -15.35 28.90 -13.56
CA ILE A 33 -16.32 27.93 -13.04
C ILE A 33 -15.66 27.04 -11.97
N LEU A 34 -14.47 26.48 -12.23
CA LEU A 34 -13.76 25.66 -11.25
C LEU A 34 -13.38 26.44 -9.98
N CYS A 35 -13.01 27.72 -10.10
CA CYS A 35 -12.78 28.60 -8.96
C CYS A 35 -14.06 28.82 -8.12
N LEU A 36 -15.21 29.02 -8.77
CA LEU A 36 -16.50 29.14 -8.08
C LEU A 36 -16.87 27.83 -7.37
N LEU A 37 -16.76 26.69 -8.05
CA LEU A 37 -17.00 25.37 -7.46
C LEU A 37 -16.07 25.11 -6.26
N TYR A 38 -14.79 25.49 -6.35
CA TYR A 38 -13.88 25.41 -5.20
C TYR A 38 -14.36 26.22 -4.00
N ASN A 39 -14.89 27.42 -4.22
CA ASN A 39 -15.40 28.26 -3.14
C ASN A 39 -16.67 27.68 -2.50
N GLU A 40 -17.49 26.99 -3.28
CA GLU A 40 -18.76 26.42 -2.84
C GLU A 40 -18.66 25.00 -2.25
N ALA A 41 -17.62 24.25 -2.58
CA ALA A 41 -17.38 22.88 -2.09
C ALA A 41 -17.46 22.73 -0.57
N GLY A 42 -17.12 23.79 0.16
CA GLY A 42 -17.15 23.79 1.63
C GLY A 42 -18.49 24.20 2.25
N LYS A 43 -19.47 24.60 1.43
CA LYS A 43 -20.68 25.30 1.88
C LYS A 43 -21.94 24.53 1.53
N ASN A 44 -22.05 24.07 0.29
CA ASN A 44 -23.26 23.49 -0.27
C ASN A 44 -23.00 22.09 -0.81
N ALA A 45 -24.00 21.21 -0.71
CA ALA A 45 -24.00 19.95 -1.45
C ALA A 45 -24.09 20.24 -2.95
N PHE A 46 -23.34 19.50 -3.75
CA PHE A 46 -23.35 19.66 -5.20
C PHE A 46 -24.46 18.84 -5.84
N GLU A 47 -25.00 19.38 -6.94
CA GLU A 47 -25.97 18.71 -7.80
C GLU A 47 -25.25 17.85 -8.87
N ASP A 48 -25.95 16.89 -9.46
CA ASP A 48 -25.41 15.92 -10.43
C ASP A 48 -24.70 16.58 -11.62
N ASP A 49 -25.20 17.73 -12.10
CA ASP A 49 -24.61 18.49 -13.21
C ASP A 49 -23.14 18.87 -12.92
N VAL A 50 -22.79 19.14 -11.66
CA VAL A 50 -21.41 19.43 -11.24
C VAL A 50 -20.53 18.19 -11.33
N PHE A 51 -21.05 17.04 -10.90
CA PHE A 51 -20.30 15.78 -10.96
C PHE A 51 -20.08 15.30 -12.39
N ARG A 52 -21.00 15.60 -13.32
CA ARG A 52 -20.77 15.35 -14.76
C ARG A 52 -19.55 16.08 -15.30
N ILE A 53 -19.32 17.33 -14.86
CA ILE A 53 -18.11 18.10 -15.22
C ILE A 53 -16.86 17.44 -14.62
N PHE A 54 -16.91 17.05 -13.35
CA PHE A 54 -15.79 16.39 -12.69
C PHE A 54 -15.43 15.06 -13.38
N ASN A 55 -16.42 14.25 -13.71
CA ASN A 55 -16.22 12.98 -14.41
C ASN A 55 -15.58 13.22 -15.77
N HIS A 56 -16.05 14.20 -16.53
CA HIS A 56 -15.45 14.56 -17.81
C HIS A 56 -13.98 14.98 -17.66
N ILE A 57 -13.68 15.89 -16.74
CA ILE A 57 -12.32 16.39 -16.52
C ILE A 57 -11.38 15.25 -16.07
N LEU A 58 -11.81 14.44 -15.10
CA LEU A 58 -11.01 13.34 -14.56
C LEU A 58 -10.66 12.30 -15.63
N VAL A 59 -11.52 12.12 -16.63
CA VAL A 59 -11.31 11.12 -17.71
C VAL A 59 -10.57 11.71 -18.92
N PHE A 60 -10.87 12.96 -19.31
CA PHE A 60 -10.45 13.48 -20.63
C PHE A 60 -9.51 14.69 -20.56
N GLU A 61 -9.48 15.47 -19.47
CA GLU A 61 -8.81 16.77 -19.43
C GLU A 61 -7.76 16.88 -18.33
N ASN A 62 -6.53 16.43 -18.65
CA ASN A 62 -5.41 16.42 -17.71
C ASN A 62 -5.11 17.80 -17.10
N ASP A 63 -5.30 18.88 -17.85
CA ASP A 63 -4.97 20.25 -17.43
C ASP A 63 -5.81 20.73 -16.24
N TYR A 64 -7.01 20.16 -16.04
CA TYR A 64 -7.94 20.56 -14.97
C TYR A 64 -8.09 19.52 -13.85
N GLN A 65 -7.49 18.33 -13.99
CA GLN A 65 -7.58 17.27 -12.98
C GLN A 65 -7.18 17.77 -11.58
N ALA A 66 -6.08 18.52 -11.49
CA ALA A 66 -5.58 19.09 -10.24
C ALA A 66 -6.63 19.95 -9.52
N ASN A 67 -7.41 20.73 -10.29
CA ASN A 67 -8.45 21.59 -9.77
C ASN A 67 -9.61 20.76 -9.23
N VAL A 68 -10.06 19.77 -9.99
CA VAL A 68 -11.17 18.89 -9.58
C VAL A 68 -10.82 18.09 -8.34
N ILE A 69 -9.61 17.52 -8.25
CA ILE A 69 -9.17 16.78 -7.06
C ILE A 69 -9.18 17.69 -5.82
N LYS A 70 -8.70 18.93 -5.92
CA LYS A 70 -8.74 19.91 -4.81
C LYS A 70 -10.17 20.27 -4.40
N ILE A 71 -11.08 20.40 -5.37
CA ILE A 71 -12.50 20.65 -5.11
C ILE A 71 -13.11 19.47 -4.36
N LEU A 72 -12.91 18.24 -4.84
CA LEU A 72 -13.42 17.02 -4.23
C LEU A 72 -12.84 16.77 -2.84
N GLN A 73 -11.57 17.11 -2.61
CA GLN A 73 -10.95 17.05 -1.29
C GLN A 73 -11.63 18.01 -0.31
N LYS A 74 -11.91 19.25 -0.74
CA LYS A 74 -12.61 20.24 0.08
C LYS A 74 -14.06 19.86 0.34
N TYR A 75 -14.71 19.27 -0.66
CA TYR A 75 -16.11 18.82 -0.62
C TYR A 75 -16.29 17.65 0.36
N SER A 76 -15.50 16.59 0.20
CA SER A 76 -15.53 15.42 1.08
C SER A 76 -15.12 15.75 2.52
N ALA A 77 -14.24 16.72 2.75
CA ALA A 77 -13.92 17.20 4.10
C ALA A 77 -15.12 17.77 4.88
N LYS A 78 -16.23 18.10 4.20
CA LYS A 78 -17.49 18.55 4.82
C LYS A 78 -18.53 17.45 5.02
N LYS A 79 -18.14 16.19 4.90
CA LYS A 79 -19.03 15.03 5.01
C LYS A 79 -20.04 14.89 3.88
N TYR A 80 -19.81 15.57 2.76
CA TYR A 80 -20.61 15.34 1.57
C TYR A 80 -20.15 14.08 0.84
N LEU A 81 -21.12 13.35 0.29
CA LEU A 81 -20.89 12.10 -0.42
C LEU A 81 -20.48 12.35 -1.87
N ILE A 82 -19.53 11.55 -2.35
CA ILE A 82 -19.09 11.58 -3.74
C ILE A 82 -19.83 10.48 -4.52
N PRO A 83 -20.51 10.78 -5.64
CA PRO A 83 -21.22 9.76 -6.42
C PRO A 83 -20.30 8.66 -6.97
N ASP A 84 -20.84 7.46 -7.17
CA ASP A 84 -20.11 6.27 -7.63
C ASP A 84 -19.35 6.49 -8.94
N GLU A 85 -19.97 7.17 -9.91
CA GLU A 85 -19.31 7.49 -11.19
C GLU A 85 -18.05 8.33 -11.02
N THR A 86 -18.07 9.28 -10.08
CA THR A 86 -16.90 10.12 -9.75
C THR A 86 -15.84 9.32 -8.98
N MET A 87 -16.25 8.37 -8.13
CA MET A 87 -15.30 7.45 -7.49
C MET A 87 -14.57 6.60 -8.52
N LEU A 88 -15.28 6.04 -9.50
CA LEU A 88 -14.68 5.27 -10.60
C LEU A 88 -13.71 6.11 -11.44
N ALA A 89 -14.02 7.39 -11.66
CA ALA A 89 -13.09 8.30 -12.33
C ALA A 89 -11.82 8.55 -11.49
N LEU A 90 -11.96 8.78 -10.18
CA LEU A 90 -10.83 8.94 -9.25
C LEU A 90 -9.96 7.69 -9.15
N GLU A 91 -10.54 6.49 -9.23
CA GLU A 91 -9.82 5.22 -9.24
C GLU A 91 -8.87 5.04 -10.42
N ASN A 92 -9.12 5.74 -11.53
CA ASN A 92 -8.21 5.71 -12.67
C ASN A 92 -7.08 6.73 -12.48
N VAL A 93 -7.37 7.85 -11.81
CA VAL A 93 -6.41 8.92 -11.56
C VAL A 93 -5.45 8.58 -10.42
N ILE A 94 -5.86 7.80 -9.41
CA ILE A 94 -4.99 7.43 -8.27
C ILE A 94 -3.76 6.63 -8.71
N SER A 95 -3.83 5.91 -9.83
CA SER A 95 -2.71 5.17 -10.40
C SER A 95 -1.62 6.08 -10.98
N ILE A 96 -1.88 7.37 -11.14
CA ILE A 96 -0.91 8.37 -11.62
C ILE A 96 -0.08 8.84 -10.42
N PRO A 97 1.25 8.62 -10.39
CA PRO A 97 2.10 8.94 -9.24
C PRO A 97 2.02 10.40 -8.78
N GLU A 98 1.83 11.33 -9.72
CA GLU A 98 1.74 12.77 -9.47
C GLU A 98 0.48 13.14 -8.65
N TRP A 99 -0.60 12.37 -8.80
CA TRP A 99 -1.89 12.64 -8.18
C TRP A 99 -2.19 11.78 -6.95
N PHE A 100 -1.42 10.70 -6.76
CA PHE A 100 -1.65 9.69 -5.71
C PHE A 100 -1.98 10.30 -4.34
N ASP A 101 -1.10 11.17 -3.81
CA ASP A 101 -1.28 11.74 -2.46
C ASP A 101 -2.51 12.63 -2.33
N GLN A 102 -2.93 13.30 -3.41
CA GLN A 102 -4.09 14.19 -3.40
C GLN A 102 -5.38 13.39 -3.51
N VAL A 103 -5.41 12.39 -4.39
CA VAL A 103 -6.56 11.50 -4.57
C VAL A 103 -6.78 10.62 -3.33
N LEU A 104 -5.69 10.11 -2.73
CA LEU A 104 -5.77 9.34 -1.50
C LEU A 104 -6.41 10.15 -0.35
N LYS A 105 -6.17 11.46 -0.26
CA LYS A 105 -6.85 12.33 0.74
C LYS A 105 -8.36 12.47 0.49
N VAL A 106 -8.80 12.35 -0.75
CA VAL A 106 -10.24 12.32 -1.08
C VAL A 106 -10.84 11.02 -0.55
N PHE A 107 -10.24 9.87 -0.86
CA PHE A 107 -10.68 8.57 -0.34
C PHE A 107 -10.61 8.47 1.18
N GLU A 108 -9.58 9.04 1.80
CA GLU A 108 -9.48 9.17 3.25
C GLU A 108 -10.70 9.90 3.82
N SER A 109 -11.03 11.05 3.25
CA SER A 109 -12.18 11.84 3.69
C SER A 109 -13.47 11.05 3.53
N MET A 110 -13.64 10.31 2.45
CA MET A 110 -14.79 9.43 2.22
C MET A 110 -14.89 8.33 3.28
N ILE A 111 -13.79 7.63 3.59
CA ILE A 111 -13.73 6.60 4.63
C ILE A 111 -14.05 7.20 6.01
N TYR A 112 -13.47 8.37 6.35
CA TYR A 112 -13.80 9.08 7.60
C TYR A 112 -15.28 9.45 7.70
N ASN A 113 -15.94 9.66 6.56
CA ASN A 113 -17.37 9.94 6.49
C ASN A 113 -18.24 8.68 6.44
N LYS A 114 -17.65 7.49 6.62
CA LYS A 114 -18.32 6.19 6.50
C LYS A 114 -18.91 5.92 5.13
N GLN A 115 -18.40 6.59 4.09
CA GLN A 115 -18.75 6.25 2.73
C GLN A 115 -17.93 5.03 2.31
N SER A 116 -18.61 4.04 1.75
CA SER A 116 -17.96 2.85 1.18
C SER A 116 -17.03 3.22 0.03
N VAL A 117 -15.92 2.51 -0.08
CA VAL A 117 -14.97 2.63 -1.19
C VAL A 117 -14.83 1.28 -1.87
N SER A 118 -14.47 1.27 -3.15
CA SER A 118 -14.35 0.04 -3.92
C SER A 118 -13.21 -0.85 -3.43
N GLU A 119 -13.34 -2.15 -3.73
CA GLU A 119 -12.31 -3.15 -3.46
C GLU A 119 -10.96 -2.78 -4.10
N LYS A 120 -10.98 -2.14 -5.28
CA LYS A 120 -9.76 -1.69 -5.96
C LYS A 120 -8.99 -0.68 -5.11
N ILE A 121 -9.67 0.26 -4.46
CA ILE A 121 -9.03 1.22 -3.55
C ILE A 121 -8.51 0.52 -2.30
N LEU A 122 -9.27 -0.42 -1.74
CA LEU A 122 -8.82 -1.20 -0.59
C LEU A 122 -7.55 -2.00 -0.92
N GLN A 123 -7.50 -2.62 -2.09
CA GLN A 123 -6.32 -3.36 -2.55
C GLN A 123 -5.11 -2.44 -2.72
N ILE A 124 -5.30 -1.26 -3.33
CA ILE A 124 -4.22 -0.26 -3.41
C ILE A 124 -3.72 0.09 -2.02
N ILE A 125 -4.60 0.32 -1.04
CA ILE A 125 -4.18 0.60 0.33
C ILE A 125 -3.42 -0.58 0.94
N ALA A 126 -3.90 -1.80 0.75
CA ALA A 126 -3.33 -3.03 1.30
C ALA A 126 -1.94 -3.34 0.71
N ASP A 127 -1.75 -3.14 -0.60
CA ASP A 127 -0.48 -3.35 -1.29
C ASP A 127 0.64 -2.48 -0.71
N TYR A 128 0.31 -1.30 -0.19
CA TYR A 128 1.31 -0.40 0.41
C TYR A 128 1.92 -0.97 1.70
N PHE A 129 1.30 -1.93 2.38
CA PHE A 129 1.94 -2.63 3.50
C PHE A 129 3.11 -3.52 3.06
N TYR A 130 3.09 -3.97 1.80
CA TYR A 130 4.15 -4.76 1.20
C TYR A 130 5.20 -3.92 0.47
N LEU A 131 4.78 -2.77 -0.09
CA LEU A 131 5.62 -1.98 -1.00
C LEU A 131 6.20 -0.70 -0.39
N SER A 132 5.49 -0.03 0.52
CA SER A 132 5.90 1.29 1.00
C SER A 132 6.93 1.22 2.11
N HIS A 133 8.08 1.87 1.94
CA HIS A 133 9.05 2.04 3.02
C HIS A 133 8.68 3.17 4.00
N ASP A 134 7.78 4.08 3.64
CA ASP A 134 7.32 5.16 4.52
C ASP A 134 6.46 4.61 5.66
N LYS A 135 7.02 4.65 6.88
CA LYS A 135 6.32 4.20 8.09
C LYS A 135 5.08 5.04 8.37
N LYS A 136 5.15 6.37 8.23
CA LYS A 136 4.02 7.24 8.56
C LYS A 136 2.84 6.97 7.62
N LEU A 137 3.14 6.73 6.34
CA LEU A 137 2.12 6.33 5.38
C LEU A 137 1.49 4.98 5.77
N ARG A 138 2.29 3.94 6.05
CA ARG A 138 1.75 2.64 6.47
C ARG A 138 0.89 2.75 7.74
N ASP A 139 1.35 3.49 8.75
CA ASP A 139 0.59 3.69 9.99
C ASP A 139 -0.76 4.41 9.72
N ARG A 140 -0.76 5.40 8.80
CA ARG A 140 -1.97 6.10 8.35
C ARG A 140 -2.94 5.15 7.63
N LEU A 141 -2.42 4.35 6.70
CA LEU A 141 -3.20 3.39 5.92
C LEU A 141 -3.79 2.26 6.77
N PHE A 142 -3.04 1.80 7.78
CA PHE A 142 -3.52 0.83 8.76
C PHE A 142 -4.74 1.35 9.52
N HIS A 143 -4.71 2.62 9.95
CA HIS A 143 -5.87 3.24 10.59
C HIS A 143 -7.08 3.30 9.65
N LEU A 144 -6.87 3.66 8.39
CA LEU A 144 -7.95 3.70 7.39
C LEU A 144 -8.58 2.34 7.15
N LEU A 145 -7.78 1.28 6.98
CA LEU A 145 -8.32 -0.06 6.78
C LEU A 145 -9.05 -0.60 8.01
N THR A 146 -8.60 -0.24 9.22
CA THR A 146 -9.37 -0.54 10.44
C THR A 146 -10.74 0.15 10.44
N MET A 147 -10.79 1.42 10.02
CA MET A 147 -12.06 2.12 9.87
C MET A 147 -12.94 1.53 8.77
N VAL A 148 -12.35 1.02 7.69
CA VAL A 148 -13.08 0.35 6.62
C VAL A 148 -13.74 -0.92 7.14
N ASP A 149 -12.98 -1.79 7.83
CA ASP A 149 -13.44 -3.04 8.47
C ASP A 149 -14.62 -2.79 9.43
N ASP A 150 -14.62 -1.65 10.14
CA ASP A 150 -15.72 -1.26 11.02
C ASP A 150 -16.99 -0.75 10.29
N ASN A 151 -16.86 -0.27 9.04
CA ASN A 151 -17.91 0.47 8.34
C ASN A 151 -18.48 -0.23 7.10
N GLN A 152 -17.74 -1.17 6.49
CA GLN A 152 -18.18 -1.95 5.33
C GLN A 152 -17.59 -3.35 5.36
N ASP A 153 -18.27 -4.30 4.71
CA ASP A 153 -17.73 -5.64 4.50
C ASP A 153 -16.49 -5.56 3.61
N VAL A 154 -15.44 -6.29 4.00
CA VAL A 154 -14.19 -6.43 3.23
C VAL A 154 -14.01 -7.86 2.76
N SER A 155 -13.27 -8.05 1.68
CA SER A 155 -12.90 -9.40 1.25
C SER A 155 -11.99 -10.09 2.27
N ASP A 156 -11.99 -11.42 2.26
CA ASP A 156 -11.09 -12.24 3.09
C ASP A 156 -9.62 -11.89 2.86
N GLU A 157 -9.26 -11.46 1.65
CA GLU A 157 -7.89 -11.05 1.31
C GLU A 157 -7.49 -9.75 2.04
N ILE A 158 -8.33 -8.71 1.96
CA ILE A 158 -8.09 -7.44 2.67
C ILE A 158 -8.09 -7.66 4.18
N PHE A 159 -9.03 -8.46 4.68
CA PHE A 159 -9.11 -8.82 6.09
C PHE A 159 -7.83 -9.53 6.57
N ASP A 160 -7.36 -10.54 5.84
CA ASP A 160 -6.12 -11.26 6.14
C ASP A 160 -4.92 -10.30 6.26
N ILE A 161 -4.81 -9.33 5.33
CA ILE A 161 -3.72 -8.35 5.34
C ILE A 161 -3.81 -7.43 6.56
N LEU A 162 -5.02 -6.96 6.91
CA LEU A 162 -5.25 -6.15 8.10
C LEU A 162 -4.87 -6.91 9.39
N GLU A 163 -5.24 -8.19 9.49
CA GLU A 163 -4.89 -9.04 10.63
C GLU A 163 -3.38 -9.33 10.71
N LEU A 164 -2.70 -9.49 9.57
CA LEU A 164 -1.23 -9.57 9.53
C LEU A 164 -0.56 -8.29 10.07
N GLU A 165 -1.09 -7.11 9.74
CA GLU A 165 -0.61 -5.84 10.29
C GLU A 165 -0.90 -5.70 11.79
N LYS A 166 -2.11 -6.08 12.25
CA LYS A 166 -2.47 -6.11 13.69
C LYS A 166 -1.50 -7.01 14.46
N ALA A 167 -1.26 -8.23 13.98
CA ALA A 167 -0.32 -9.17 14.59
C ALA A 167 1.11 -8.58 14.65
N SER A 168 1.56 -7.94 13.57
CA SER A 168 2.86 -7.28 13.49
C SER A 168 3.01 -6.16 14.53
N LEU A 169 1.95 -5.36 14.73
CA LEU A 169 1.92 -4.30 15.74
C LEU A 169 2.01 -4.86 17.16
N VAL A 170 1.23 -5.90 17.48
CA VAL A 170 1.22 -6.58 18.79
C VAL A 170 2.61 -7.12 19.13
N ILE A 171 3.27 -7.78 18.16
CA ILE A 171 4.63 -8.31 18.32
C ILE A 171 5.63 -7.18 18.53
N SER A 172 5.60 -6.16 17.67
CA SER A 172 6.56 -5.06 17.72
C SER A 172 6.46 -4.25 19.01
N SER A 173 5.27 -4.15 19.59
CA SER A 173 5.01 -3.45 20.85
C SER A 173 5.22 -4.33 22.08
N ASN A 174 5.53 -5.61 21.90
CA ASN A 174 5.70 -6.60 22.97
C ASN A 174 4.53 -6.61 23.95
N LEU A 175 3.30 -6.61 23.41
CA LEU A 175 2.07 -6.70 24.19
C LEU A 175 1.87 -8.13 24.72
N SER A 176 0.91 -8.30 25.65
CA SER A 176 0.57 -9.60 26.27
C SER A 176 0.37 -10.73 25.25
N ASP A 177 -0.20 -10.40 24.10
CA ASP A 177 -0.61 -11.36 23.08
C ASP A 177 0.46 -11.60 22.00
N ALA A 178 1.70 -11.12 22.22
CA ALA A 178 2.78 -11.27 21.24
C ALA A 178 3.04 -12.72 20.83
N ASN A 179 2.90 -13.69 21.74
CA ASN A 179 3.08 -15.10 21.38
C ASN A 179 1.93 -15.63 20.51
N HIS A 180 0.68 -15.25 20.80
CA HIS A 180 -0.47 -15.60 19.95
C HIS A 180 -0.33 -15.00 18.55
N ALA A 181 0.10 -13.74 18.47
CA ALA A 181 0.39 -13.08 17.20
C ALA A 181 1.51 -13.77 16.41
N ILE A 182 2.57 -14.29 17.08
CA ILE A 182 3.61 -15.09 16.42
C ILE A 182 3.03 -16.39 15.86
N VAL A 183 2.20 -17.10 16.62
CA VAL A 183 1.53 -18.33 16.15
C VAL A 183 0.63 -18.03 14.95
N TYR A 184 -0.10 -16.93 14.98
CA TYR A 184 -0.91 -16.47 13.86
C TYR A 184 -0.07 -16.24 12.59
N LEU A 185 1.03 -15.48 12.69
CA LEU A 185 1.94 -15.27 11.56
C LEU A 185 2.54 -16.59 11.04
N PHE A 186 2.80 -17.56 11.92
CA PHE A 186 3.29 -18.88 11.53
C PHE A 186 2.28 -19.64 10.68
N GLU A 187 1.02 -19.75 11.11
CA GLU A 187 0.01 -20.46 10.30
C GLU A 187 -0.24 -19.73 8.97
N LYS A 188 -0.33 -18.40 8.96
CA LYS A 188 -0.54 -17.66 7.71
C LYS A 188 0.61 -17.80 6.72
N THR A 189 1.87 -17.74 7.18
CA THR A 189 3.02 -17.96 6.27
C THR A 189 3.11 -19.41 5.79
N LYS A 190 2.68 -20.38 6.60
CA LYS A 190 2.59 -21.79 6.19
C LYS A 190 1.51 -22.02 5.12
N GLU A 191 0.46 -21.22 5.12
CA GLU A 191 -0.59 -21.20 4.07
C GLU A 191 -0.15 -20.49 2.78
N GLY A 192 1.09 -19.99 2.71
CA GLY A 192 1.59 -19.27 1.54
C GLY A 192 1.40 -17.75 1.59
N LYS A 193 0.81 -17.20 2.67
CA LYS A 193 0.59 -15.76 2.78
C LYS A 193 1.91 -15.02 2.96
N ARG A 194 1.99 -13.85 2.32
CA ARG A 194 3.17 -12.98 2.38
C ARG A 194 3.16 -12.16 3.67
N LEU A 195 4.34 -11.97 4.26
CA LEU A 195 4.54 -11.02 5.35
C LEU A 195 4.63 -9.60 4.84
N THR A 196 4.06 -8.66 5.59
CA THR A 196 4.19 -7.24 5.31
C THR A 196 5.56 -6.70 5.76
N ILE A 197 5.88 -5.46 5.35
CA ILE A 197 7.10 -4.78 5.80
C ILE A 197 7.12 -4.65 7.33
N ASN A 198 5.98 -4.35 7.94
CA ASN A 198 5.89 -4.25 9.40
C ASN A 198 6.03 -5.63 10.06
N GLY A 199 5.56 -6.70 9.43
CA GLY A 199 5.81 -8.09 9.86
C GLY A 199 7.30 -8.41 9.94
N PHE A 200 8.06 -8.15 8.87
CA PHE A 200 9.52 -8.34 8.91
C PHE A 200 10.20 -7.51 10.00
N LYS A 201 9.81 -6.24 10.17
CA LYS A 201 10.34 -5.36 11.21
C LYS A 201 10.02 -5.87 12.63
N ALA A 202 8.82 -6.41 12.83
CA ALA A 202 8.40 -6.99 14.11
C ALA A 202 9.26 -8.20 14.47
N LEU A 203 9.45 -9.15 13.54
CA LEU A 203 10.31 -10.32 13.74
C LEU A 203 11.76 -9.90 14.03
N SER A 204 12.27 -8.94 13.26
CA SER A 204 13.61 -8.37 13.43
C SER A 204 13.83 -7.83 14.85
N LYS A 205 12.86 -7.09 15.40
CA LYS A 205 12.90 -6.57 16.77
C LYS A 205 12.92 -7.68 17.84
N VAL A 206 12.18 -8.78 17.62
CA VAL A 206 12.18 -9.90 18.57
C VAL A 206 13.52 -10.63 18.57
N ILE A 207 14.17 -10.77 17.40
CA ILE A 207 15.50 -11.38 17.29
C ILE A 207 16.55 -10.56 18.06
N ASP A 208 16.48 -9.23 18.02
CA ASP A 208 17.40 -8.37 18.77
C ASP A 208 17.22 -8.52 20.30
N ASN A 209 15.96 -8.53 20.75
CA ASN A 209 15.64 -8.48 22.18
C ASN A 209 15.78 -9.81 22.92
N ARG A 210 15.86 -10.94 22.22
CA ARG A 210 15.94 -12.27 22.85
C ARG A 210 17.38 -12.80 22.87
N SER A 211 17.76 -13.40 24.00
CA SER A 211 19.08 -14.04 24.17
C SER A 211 19.22 -15.31 23.31
N LYS A 212 18.10 -16.00 23.03
CA LYS A 212 18.01 -17.17 22.15
C LYS A 212 17.04 -16.89 21.00
N LEU A 213 17.37 -17.42 19.82
CA LEU A 213 16.45 -17.42 18.67
C LEU A 213 15.23 -18.28 19.01
N ASN A 214 14.03 -17.74 18.81
CA ASN A 214 12.79 -18.51 18.91
C ASN A 214 12.65 -19.39 17.66
N GLU A 215 12.39 -20.68 17.85
CA GLU A 215 12.16 -21.63 16.76
C GLU A 215 10.96 -21.21 15.89
N GLU A 216 9.89 -20.69 16.48
CA GLU A 216 8.70 -20.24 15.73
C GLU A 216 9.03 -19.09 14.77
N ILE A 217 9.88 -18.16 15.20
CA ILE A 217 10.33 -17.04 14.36
C ILE A 217 11.16 -17.56 13.20
N LEU A 218 12.05 -18.53 13.45
CA LEU A 218 12.81 -19.16 12.38
C LEU A 218 11.89 -19.91 11.41
N LYS A 219 10.84 -20.58 11.90
CA LYS A 219 9.85 -21.24 11.05
C LYS A 219 9.05 -20.25 10.20
N ILE A 220 8.65 -19.10 10.74
CA ILE A 220 7.99 -18.03 9.98
C ILE A 220 8.89 -17.56 8.83
N ILE A 221 10.17 -17.29 9.12
CA ILE A 221 11.14 -16.84 8.12
C ILE A 221 11.40 -17.93 7.08
N LEU A 222 11.48 -19.19 7.49
CA LEU A 222 11.63 -20.34 6.59
C LEU A 222 10.42 -20.49 5.66
N ASN A 223 9.20 -20.40 6.18
CA ASN A 223 7.99 -20.44 5.35
C ASN A 223 8.02 -19.29 4.33
N THR A 224 8.38 -18.09 4.78
CA THR A 224 8.51 -16.91 3.93
C THR A 224 9.52 -17.12 2.80
N SER A 225 10.68 -17.72 3.08
CA SER A 225 11.67 -18.04 2.04
C SER A 225 11.25 -19.19 1.14
N ASN A 226 10.54 -20.20 1.66
CA ASN A 226 9.93 -21.26 0.84
C ASN A 226 8.89 -20.71 -0.14
N ASN A 227 8.15 -19.68 0.27
CA ASN A 227 7.15 -18.98 -0.57
C ASN A 227 7.78 -17.95 -1.52
N GLU A 228 9.10 -18.02 -1.73
CA GLU A 228 9.86 -17.13 -2.63
C GLU A 228 9.77 -15.64 -2.28
N GLN A 229 9.30 -15.30 -1.07
CA GLN A 229 9.22 -13.91 -0.66
C GLN A 229 10.60 -13.38 -0.26
N ILE A 230 10.97 -12.24 -0.82
CA ILE A 230 12.20 -11.51 -0.51
C ILE A 230 12.25 -11.16 0.98
N ILE A 231 13.25 -11.72 1.68
CA ILE A 231 13.56 -11.37 3.08
C ILE A 231 14.42 -10.11 3.11
N THR A 232 14.16 -9.20 4.04
CA THR A 232 14.89 -7.93 4.14
C THR A 232 16.35 -8.11 4.57
N ASP A 233 17.26 -7.31 4.01
CA ASP A 233 18.70 -7.37 4.31
C ASP A 233 19.01 -7.20 5.81
N ASP A 234 18.29 -6.31 6.51
CA ASP A 234 18.40 -6.13 7.96
C ASP A 234 18.15 -7.45 8.71
N LEU A 235 17.10 -8.17 8.32
CA LEU A 235 16.75 -9.44 8.93
C LEU A 235 17.80 -10.51 8.58
N ILE A 236 18.26 -10.57 7.33
CA ILE A 236 19.33 -11.49 6.89
C ILE A 236 20.59 -11.25 7.74
N GLN A 237 21.06 -10.01 7.85
CA GLN A 237 22.25 -9.67 8.65
C GLN A 237 22.11 -10.10 10.13
N LYS A 238 20.92 -9.96 10.71
CA LYS A 238 20.65 -10.41 12.08
C LYS A 238 20.72 -11.93 12.22
N LEU A 239 20.18 -12.67 11.24
CA LEU A 239 20.29 -14.12 11.21
C LEU A 239 21.76 -14.57 11.07
N VAL A 240 22.54 -13.92 10.21
CA VAL A 240 23.98 -14.20 10.02
C VAL A 240 24.77 -14.00 11.32
N LYS A 241 24.52 -12.90 12.04
CA LYS A 241 25.15 -12.60 13.33
C LYS A 241 24.84 -13.65 14.40
N ARG A 242 23.62 -14.22 14.35
CA ARG A 242 23.18 -15.27 15.30
C ARG A 242 23.58 -16.69 14.87
N PHE A 243 24.00 -16.87 13.62
CA PHE A 243 24.44 -18.17 13.09
C PHE A 243 25.80 -18.60 13.67
N LYS A 244 25.82 -19.79 14.25
CA LYS A 244 26.98 -20.43 14.91
C LYS A 244 27.32 -21.73 14.16
N PRO A 245 28.42 -21.77 13.37
CA PRO A 245 28.76 -22.90 12.50
C PRO A 245 28.86 -24.25 13.22
N HIS A 246 29.30 -24.23 14.48
CA HIS A 246 29.53 -25.47 15.25
C HIS A 246 28.28 -25.95 16.00
N LYS A 247 27.09 -25.44 15.66
CA LYS A 247 25.82 -25.86 16.24
C LYS A 247 24.86 -26.25 15.13
N VAL A 248 24.14 -27.36 15.32
CA VAL A 248 23.05 -27.75 14.44
C VAL A 248 21.98 -26.64 14.48
N GLN A 249 21.86 -25.89 13.38
CA GLN A 249 20.91 -24.80 13.22
C GLN A 249 20.11 -25.00 11.92
N LYS A 250 19.46 -26.16 11.81
CA LYS A 250 18.74 -26.64 10.63
C LYS A 250 17.91 -25.56 9.92
N TYR A 251 17.03 -24.87 10.65
CA TYR A 251 16.19 -23.82 10.06
C TYR A 251 16.99 -22.65 9.47
N LEU A 252 18.09 -22.24 10.10
CA LEU A 252 18.93 -21.17 9.55
C LEU A 252 19.64 -21.61 8.26
N LEU A 253 20.15 -22.84 8.23
CA LEU A 253 20.76 -23.42 7.03
C LEU A 253 19.76 -23.45 5.87
N GLU A 254 18.55 -23.97 6.11
CA GLU A 254 17.49 -24.02 5.10
C GLU A 254 17.05 -22.62 4.64
N ILE A 255 16.93 -21.65 5.55
CA ILE A 255 16.65 -20.25 5.18
C ILE A 255 17.72 -19.74 4.23
N PHE A 256 19.00 -19.91 4.56
CA PHE A 256 20.10 -19.43 3.71
C PHE A 256 20.15 -20.15 2.36
N GLU A 257 19.89 -21.45 2.30
CA GLU A 257 19.78 -22.18 1.04
C GLU A 257 18.64 -21.64 0.17
N ASN A 258 17.48 -21.34 0.75
CA ASN A 258 16.36 -20.75 0.03
C ASN A 258 16.67 -19.33 -0.46
N LEU A 259 17.40 -18.52 0.30
CA LEU A 259 17.85 -17.20 -0.18
C LEU A 259 18.67 -17.33 -1.47
N VAL A 260 19.60 -18.30 -1.54
CA VAL A 260 20.36 -18.56 -2.78
C VAL A 260 19.44 -18.97 -3.92
N LYS A 261 18.52 -19.91 -3.67
CA LYS A 261 17.56 -20.40 -4.68
C LYS A 261 16.69 -19.27 -5.23
N ASN A 262 16.29 -18.35 -4.36
CA ASN A 262 15.46 -17.19 -4.69
C ASN A 262 16.27 -16.02 -5.27
N ASN A 263 17.55 -16.22 -5.61
CA ASN A 263 18.45 -15.20 -6.14
C ASN A 263 18.64 -13.97 -5.22
N GLN A 264 18.50 -14.13 -3.90
CA GLN A 264 18.84 -13.09 -2.94
C GLN A 264 20.33 -13.15 -2.57
N ASP A 265 20.95 -11.98 -2.48
CA ASP A 265 22.35 -11.89 -2.07
C ASP A 265 22.52 -12.31 -0.61
N ILE A 266 23.58 -13.09 -0.38
CA ILE A 266 23.95 -13.55 0.96
C ILE A 266 25.21 -12.80 1.41
N PRO A 267 25.23 -12.25 2.64
CA PRO A 267 26.41 -11.57 3.16
C PRO A 267 27.67 -12.44 3.08
N ASN A 268 28.77 -11.85 2.62
CA ASN A 268 30.08 -12.51 2.47
C ASN A 268 30.54 -13.23 3.76
N GLU A 269 30.10 -12.75 4.92
CA GLU A 269 30.36 -13.33 6.24
C GLU A 269 29.91 -14.80 6.38
N LEU A 270 28.90 -15.24 5.60
CA LEU A 270 28.48 -16.64 5.54
C LEU A 270 29.39 -17.51 4.67
N SER A 271 30.08 -16.92 3.68
CA SER A 271 31.02 -17.64 2.81
C SER A 271 32.28 -18.13 3.57
N PHE A 272 32.61 -17.50 4.70
CA PHE A 272 33.70 -17.88 5.60
C PHE A 272 33.29 -18.91 6.66
N LYS A 273 32.00 -19.23 6.79
CA LYS A 273 31.47 -20.21 7.75
C LYS A 273 31.30 -21.55 7.03
N SER A 274 32.23 -22.47 7.27
CA SER A 274 32.57 -23.64 6.43
C SER A 274 31.42 -24.54 5.94
N GLU A 275 30.37 -24.76 6.73
CA GLU A 275 29.25 -25.68 6.35
C GLU A 275 28.31 -25.08 5.28
N ILE A 276 28.06 -23.77 5.34
CA ILE A 276 27.26 -23.05 4.34
C ILE A 276 28.10 -22.80 3.09
N GLY A 277 29.40 -22.54 3.28
CA GLY A 277 30.35 -22.36 2.19
C GLY A 277 30.34 -23.51 1.19
N GLU A 278 30.14 -24.76 1.61
CA GLU A 278 30.06 -25.91 0.68
C GLU A 278 28.69 -26.05 0.00
N SER A 279 27.57 -25.92 0.73
CA SER A 279 26.20 -25.98 0.16
C SER A 279 25.95 -24.81 -0.83
N VAL A 280 26.35 -23.60 -0.45
CA VAL A 280 26.25 -22.40 -1.29
C VAL A 280 27.22 -22.47 -2.48
N LYS A 281 28.47 -22.92 -2.30
CA LYS A 281 29.40 -23.09 -3.45
C LYS A 281 28.90 -24.13 -4.44
N ASN A 282 28.29 -25.23 -3.99
CA ASN A 282 27.75 -26.25 -4.89
C ASN A 282 26.54 -25.72 -5.69
N THR A 283 25.67 -24.95 -5.06
CA THR A 283 24.50 -24.32 -5.72
C THR A 283 24.94 -23.23 -6.72
N THR A 284 25.89 -22.36 -6.34
CA THR A 284 26.42 -21.30 -7.22
C THR A 284 27.27 -21.85 -8.38
N ARG A 285 28.02 -22.95 -8.18
CA ARG A 285 28.73 -23.66 -9.26
C ARG A 285 27.78 -24.23 -10.29
N HIS A 286 26.65 -24.80 -9.86
CA HIS A 286 25.65 -25.33 -10.77
C HIS A 286 24.99 -24.22 -11.62
N ARG A 287 24.82 -23.03 -11.04
CA ARG A 287 24.34 -21.81 -11.73
C ARG A 287 25.32 -21.28 -12.78
N LEU A 288 26.61 -21.23 -12.48
CA LEU A 288 27.64 -20.82 -13.44
C LEU A 288 27.70 -21.79 -14.62
N ALA A 289 27.57 -23.10 -14.37
CA ALA A 289 27.55 -24.11 -15.43
C ALA A 289 26.36 -23.96 -16.39
N MET A 290 25.17 -23.56 -15.90
CA MET A 290 23.98 -23.35 -16.72
C MET A 290 23.96 -22.02 -17.49
N LEU A 291 24.74 -21.02 -17.07
CA LEU A 291 24.87 -19.74 -17.79
C LEU A 291 25.96 -19.77 -18.87
N THR A 292 26.84 -20.78 -18.82
CA THR A 292 27.93 -20.99 -19.78
C THR A 292 27.67 -22.14 -20.78
N SER A 293 26.47 -22.71 -20.76
CA SER A 293 25.97 -23.75 -21.67
C SER A 293 24.86 -23.21 -22.55
#